data_AF-A0A258SR81-F1
#
_entry.id   AF-A0A258SR81-F1
#
_cell.length_a   1.000
_cell.length_b   1.000
_cell.length_c   1.000
_cell.angle_alpha   90.00
_cell.angle_beta   90.00
_cell.angle_gamma   90.00
#
_symmetry.space_group_name_H-M   'P 1'
#
loop_
_entity.id
_entity.type
_entity.pdbx_description
1 polymer ?
#
loop_
_entity_poly.entity_id
_entity_poly.type
_entity_poly.pdbx_seq_one_letter_code
_entity_poly.pdbx_strand_id
1 'polypeptide(L)'
;MIDVASLVGRLLHRLGPFAAFALCLGAVLPAAIGAARADGRLDAKYSLSVGGVEIGRATLVAEATGTNYEIAATGRITGVLRAVSSGKGSVAARGAIGMGKVVPQVFAVAAEADGKTEGVRFAVVNNAVKELVVEPPIKPLPDRVEITEAHLTNVIDPMSGAFVYVPGTVDMLSAAACDRSIPVFDGRQRYDISLSYLRVEQVKLAKGYSGPAVVCRAAYTPVAGHRPTRYTVKYMQENKEMYVWLVPVAGTRLLAPFKVSVATMIGTAILEATAFETVVKENAVPVNAPKPQ
;
A
#
# COMPACT_ATOMS: atom_id res chain seq x y z
N MET A 1 -25.62 25.53 -8.67
CA MET A 1 -26.70 26.20 -9.42
C MET A 1 -26.75 27.64 -8.94
N ILE A 2 -26.99 28.58 -9.87
CA ILE A 2 -26.79 30.05 -9.80
C ILE A 2 -25.32 30.39 -10.10
N ASP A 3 -24.88 30.71 -11.34
CA ASP A 3 -25.32 31.67 -12.38
C ASP A 3 -25.03 33.13 -12.03
N VAL A 4 -23.98 33.72 -12.65
CA VAL A 4 -23.91 35.16 -13.01
C VAL A 4 -22.86 35.34 -14.12
N ALA A 5 -23.31 35.42 -15.37
CA ALA A 5 -22.53 35.92 -16.50
C ALA A 5 -23.20 37.17 -17.10
N SER A 6 -22.36 38.12 -17.55
CA SER A 6 -22.68 39.18 -18.51
C SER A 6 -23.50 40.40 -18.02
N LEU A 7 -22.80 41.45 -17.63
CA LEU A 7 -23.27 42.83 -17.80
C LEU A 7 -22.11 43.75 -18.19
N VAL A 8 -21.91 43.96 -19.49
CA VAL A 8 -20.99 44.98 -20.03
C VAL A 8 -21.81 45.94 -20.90
N GLY A 9 -21.93 47.19 -20.45
CA GLY A 9 -22.69 48.22 -21.15
C GLY A 9 -22.30 49.64 -20.76
N ARG A 10 -21.47 50.26 -21.61
CA ARG A 10 -21.42 51.69 -21.99
C ARG A 10 -21.12 52.74 -20.90
N LEU A 11 -20.01 53.47 -21.06
CA LEU A 11 -20.06 54.89 -21.42
C LEU A 11 -18.71 55.40 -21.95
N LEU A 12 -18.76 56.04 -23.12
CA LEU A 12 -17.67 56.79 -23.75
C LEU A 12 -17.73 58.28 -23.37
N HIS A 13 -16.58 58.94 -23.53
CA HIS A 13 -16.31 60.39 -23.60
C HIS A 13 -15.84 61.07 -22.30
N ARG A 14 -14.52 61.28 -22.21
CA ARG A 14 -13.90 62.63 -22.20
C ARG A 14 -12.38 62.54 -22.44
N LEU A 15 -11.92 63.34 -23.40
CA LEU A 15 -10.53 63.46 -23.88
C LEU A 15 -9.65 64.19 -22.87
N GLY A 16 -8.39 63.76 -22.77
CA GLY A 16 -7.28 64.49 -22.17
C GLY A 16 -5.95 63.81 -22.60
N PRO A 17 -5.03 64.48 -23.30
CA PRO A 17 -3.86 63.83 -23.89
C PRO A 17 -2.62 64.10 -23.04
N PHE A 18 -2.17 63.18 -22.19
CA PHE A 18 -0.82 63.27 -21.62
C PHE A 18 -0.25 61.90 -21.23
N ALA A 19 1.01 61.73 -21.61
CA ALA A 19 2.02 60.83 -21.07
C ALA A 19 1.90 59.34 -21.40
N ALA A 20 2.76 58.95 -22.35
CA ALA A 20 3.29 57.61 -22.47
C ALA A 20 3.96 57.15 -21.16
N PHE A 21 3.55 56.01 -20.64
CA PHE A 21 4.39 55.17 -19.80
C PHE A 21 4.05 53.70 -20.08
N ALA A 22 4.96 53.05 -20.80
CA ALA A 22 4.97 51.61 -20.93
C ALA A 22 5.38 51.01 -19.58
N LEU A 23 4.53 50.16 -18.98
CA LEU A 23 4.98 49.28 -17.91
C LEU A 23 4.23 47.93 -17.98
N CYS A 24 5.02 46.92 -18.31
CA CYS A 24 4.80 45.48 -18.35
C CYS A 24 3.55 44.96 -17.62
N LEU A 25 2.60 44.43 -18.40
CA LEU A 25 1.54 43.54 -17.92
C LEU A 25 2.20 42.19 -17.56
N GLY A 26 2.54 42.00 -16.28
CA GLY A 26 2.96 40.71 -15.75
C GLY A 26 1.78 39.75 -15.76
N ALA A 27 1.74 38.84 -16.75
CA ALA A 27 0.83 37.71 -16.75
C ALA A 27 1.22 36.77 -15.60
N VAL A 28 0.49 36.84 -14.49
CA VAL A 28 0.56 35.82 -13.44
C VAL A 28 -0.17 34.59 -13.98
N LEU A 29 0.58 33.68 -14.62
CA LEU A 29 0.09 32.32 -14.84
C LEU A 29 -0.15 31.67 -13.46
N PRO A 30 -1.33 31.11 -13.18
CA PRO A 30 -1.47 30.21 -12.05
C PRO A 30 -0.62 28.98 -12.38
N ALA A 31 0.50 28.83 -11.68
CA ALA A 31 1.24 27.58 -11.68
C ALA A 31 0.27 26.49 -11.22
N ALA A 32 -0.09 25.60 -12.13
CA ALA A 32 -0.80 24.38 -11.78
C ALA A 32 0.11 23.64 -10.79
N ILE A 33 -0.25 23.66 -9.51
CA ILE A 33 0.35 22.80 -8.49
C ILE A 33 -0.11 21.38 -8.86
N GLY A 34 0.64 20.73 -9.75
CA GLY A 34 0.48 19.32 -10.02
C GLY A 34 0.59 18.59 -8.69
N ALA A 35 -0.40 17.75 -8.37
CA ALA A 35 -0.33 16.87 -7.21
C ALA A 35 1.03 16.16 -7.24
N ALA A 36 1.86 16.40 -6.21
CA ALA A 36 3.21 15.88 -6.14
C ALA A 36 3.19 14.36 -6.34
N ARG A 37 3.60 13.93 -7.54
CA ARG A 37 4.05 12.57 -7.84
C ARG A 37 5.56 12.60 -7.72
N ALA A 38 6.04 12.82 -6.50
CA ALA A 38 7.45 12.61 -6.23
C ALA A 38 7.69 11.11 -6.09
N ASP A 39 8.90 10.71 -6.42
CA ASP A 39 9.32 9.36 -6.10
C ASP A 39 9.55 9.30 -4.58
N GLY A 40 9.30 8.16 -3.98
CA GLY A 40 9.45 7.98 -2.55
C GLY A 40 9.99 6.60 -2.24
N ARG A 41 10.74 6.52 -1.15
CA ARG A 41 11.30 5.29 -0.62
C ARG A 41 10.96 5.16 0.84
N LEU A 42 10.65 3.94 1.25
CA LEU A 42 10.47 3.50 2.63
C LEU A 42 11.50 2.42 2.93
N ASP A 43 12.30 2.62 3.97
CA ASP A 43 13.11 1.59 4.62
C ASP A 43 12.54 1.36 6.03
N ALA A 44 12.02 0.16 6.28
CA ALA A 44 11.36 -0.19 7.53
C ALA A 44 11.91 -1.47 8.15
N LYS A 45 11.86 -1.54 9.48
CA LYS A 45 12.17 -2.74 10.26
C LYS A 45 11.00 -3.05 11.16
N TYR A 46 10.64 -4.32 11.28
CA TYR A 46 9.51 -4.76 12.09
C TYR A 46 9.94 -5.80 13.12
N SER A 47 9.27 -5.79 14.28
CA SER A 47 9.19 -6.93 15.17
C SER A 47 7.84 -7.64 14.97
N LEU A 48 7.85 -8.96 15.12
CA LEU A 48 6.66 -9.80 15.14
C LEU A 48 6.57 -10.45 16.52
N SER A 49 5.43 -10.29 17.18
CA SER A 49 5.15 -10.91 18.48
C SER A 49 3.79 -11.61 18.47
N VAL A 50 3.64 -12.61 19.34
CA VAL A 50 2.36 -13.30 19.59
C VAL A 50 2.21 -13.45 21.10
N GLY A 51 1.07 -12.99 21.64
CA GLY A 51 0.82 -13.06 23.09
C GLY A 51 1.85 -12.28 23.92
N GLY A 52 2.47 -11.24 23.34
CA GLY A 52 3.50 -10.42 23.99
C GLY A 52 4.94 -10.96 23.87
N VAL A 53 5.14 -12.13 23.27
CA VAL A 53 6.49 -12.71 23.07
C VAL A 53 6.96 -12.41 21.64
N GLU A 54 8.13 -11.77 21.49
CA GLU A 54 8.75 -11.60 20.16
C GLU A 54 9.14 -12.96 19.58
N ILE A 55 8.65 -13.24 18.38
CA ILE A 55 8.92 -14.48 17.65
C ILE A 55 9.77 -14.27 16.39
N GLY A 56 9.85 -13.03 15.90
CA GLY A 56 10.58 -12.76 14.67
C GLY A 56 10.83 -11.28 14.41
N ARG A 57 11.66 -11.03 13.40
CA ARG A 57 11.93 -9.69 12.86
C ARG A 57 11.90 -9.71 11.35
N ALA A 58 11.55 -8.57 10.77
CA ALA A 58 11.52 -8.35 9.34
C ALA A 58 12.15 -7.02 8.95
N THR A 59 12.63 -6.94 7.71
CA THR A 59 13.04 -5.70 7.05
C THR A 59 12.24 -5.55 5.78
N LEU A 60 11.82 -4.34 5.46
CA LEU A 60 11.07 -4.01 4.27
C LEU A 60 11.71 -2.79 3.59
N VAL A 61 11.83 -2.86 2.27
CA VAL A 61 12.12 -1.71 1.41
C VAL A 61 10.96 -1.59 0.43
N ALA A 62 10.40 -0.39 0.32
CA ALA A 62 9.44 -0.08 -0.72
C ALA A 62 9.89 1.17 -1.47
N GLU A 63 9.82 1.13 -2.79
CA GLU A 63 10.02 2.28 -3.65
C GLU A 63 8.75 2.49 -4.45
N ALA A 64 8.34 3.74 -4.60
CA ALA A 64 7.23 4.10 -5.44
C ALA A 64 7.58 5.35 -6.24
N THR A 65 7.25 5.32 -7.51
CA THR A 65 7.33 6.48 -8.39
C THR A 65 5.93 7.02 -8.66
N GLY A 66 5.82 8.03 -9.51
CA GLY A 66 4.52 8.51 -9.97
C GLY A 66 3.62 7.46 -10.63
N THR A 67 4.18 6.36 -11.13
CA THR A 67 3.50 5.36 -11.98
C THR A 67 3.78 3.91 -11.64
N ASN A 68 4.78 3.60 -10.81
CA ASN A 68 5.15 2.22 -10.48
C ASN A 68 5.49 2.08 -8.99
N TYR A 69 5.51 0.85 -8.50
CA TYR A 69 6.02 0.51 -7.18
C TYR A 69 6.77 -0.81 -7.20
N GLU A 70 7.72 -0.93 -6.28
CA GLU A 70 8.43 -2.16 -5.96
C GLU A 70 8.53 -2.28 -4.43
N ILE A 71 8.25 -3.46 -3.91
CA ILE A 71 8.29 -3.77 -2.48
C ILE A 71 9.06 -5.07 -2.32
N ALA A 72 10.03 -5.09 -1.42
CA ALA A 72 10.76 -6.28 -1.03
C ALA A 72 10.86 -6.34 0.50
N ALA A 73 10.62 -7.51 1.08
CA ALA A 73 10.81 -7.75 2.49
C ALA A 73 11.50 -9.08 2.75
N THR A 74 12.22 -9.15 3.87
CA THR A 74 12.77 -10.39 4.41
C THR A 74 12.37 -10.53 5.86
N GLY A 75 12.24 -11.76 6.33
CA GLY A 75 11.84 -12.07 7.70
C GLY A 75 12.55 -13.31 8.22
N ARG A 76 12.70 -13.39 9.54
CA ARG A 76 13.29 -14.55 10.23
C ARG A 76 12.80 -14.65 11.67
N ILE A 77 12.78 -15.88 12.18
CA ILE A 77 12.54 -16.19 13.58
C ILE A 77 13.71 -15.66 14.44
N THR A 78 13.39 -15.13 15.61
CA THR A 78 14.36 -14.55 16.55
C THR A 78 14.15 -15.05 17.98
N GLY A 79 15.04 -14.64 18.89
CA GLY A 79 14.93 -14.93 20.31
C GLY A 79 15.05 -16.41 20.65
N VAL A 80 14.36 -16.81 21.72
CA VAL A 80 14.36 -18.19 22.24
C VAL A 80 13.82 -19.21 21.25
N LEU A 81 12.91 -18.79 20.36
CA LEU A 81 12.33 -19.68 19.35
C LEU A 81 13.32 -20.07 18.24
N ARG A 82 14.44 -19.33 18.09
CA ARG A 82 15.50 -19.71 17.14
C ARG A 82 16.17 -21.04 17.49
N ALA A 83 16.14 -21.45 18.76
CA ALA A 83 16.63 -22.76 19.18
C ALA A 83 15.73 -23.92 18.71
N VAL A 84 14.48 -23.61 18.36
CA VAL A 84 13.45 -24.59 17.97
C VAL A 84 13.22 -24.60 16.45
N SER A 85 13.31 -23.44 15.78
CA SER A 85 13.16 -23.35 14.32
C SER A 85 14.07 -22.30 13.71
N SER A 86 14.61 -22.60 12.53
CA SER A 86 15.46 -21.70 11.74
C SER A 86 14.68 -20.87 10.70
N GLY A 87 13.35 -20.82 10.83
CA GLY A 87 12.44 -20.19 9.87
C GLY A 87 12.89 -18.82 9.37
N LYS A 88 13.00 -18.68 8.04
CA LYS A 88 13.31 -17.44 7.32
C LYS A 88 12.49 -17.36 6.04
N GLY A 89 12.36 -16.16 5.49
CA GLY A 89 11.70 -15.98 4.21
C GLY A 89 11.92 -14.60 3.59
N SER A 90 11.54 -14.49 2.33
CA SER A 90 11.55 -13.26 1.55
C SER A 90 10.26 -13.16 0.74
N VAL A 91 9.88 -11.94 0.44
CA VAL A 91 8.73 -11.62 -0.39
C VAL A 91 9.04 -10.39 -1.21
N ALA A 92 8.63 -10.40 -2.47
CA ALA A 92 8.78 -9.28 -3.38
C ALA A 92 7.49 -9.12 -4.20
N ALA A 93 7.09 -7.88 -4.41
CA ALA A 93 5.98 -7.50 -5.27
C ALA A 93 6.34 -6.25 -6.06
N ARG A 94 5.87 -6.17 -7.29
CA ARG A 94 5.97 -4.96 -8.11
C ARG A 94 4.78 -4.80 -9.01
N GLY A 95 4.48 -3.56 -9.36
CA GLY A 95 3.35 -3.24 -10.20
C GLY A 95 3.29 -1.78 -10.60
N ALA A 96 2.16 -1.42 -11.21
CA ALA A 96 1.87 -0.06 -11.64
C ALA A 96 0.96 0.65 -10.64
N ILE A 97 1.05 1.98 -10.61
CA ILE A 97 0.13 2.89 -9.95
C ILE A 97 -0.58 3.68 -11.04
N GLY A 98 -1.88 3.51 -11.16
CA GLY A 98 -2.65 4.14 -12.24
C GLY A 98 -4.15 4.00 -12.05
N MET A 99 -4.92 4.89 -12.68
CA MET A 99 -6.39 4.85 -12.64
C MET A 99 -6.97 4.79 -11.21
N GLY A 100 -6.30 5.43 -10.27
CA GLY A 100 -6.74 5.50 -8.88
C GLY A 100 -6.46 4.26 -8.02
N LYS A 101 -5.69 3.29 -8.51
CA LYS A 101 -5.37 2.05 -7.80
C LYS A 101 -3.93 1.57 -8.04
N VAL A 102 -3.50 0.63 -7.21
CA VAL A 102 -2.34 -0.22 -7.48
C VAL A 102 -2.77 -1.39 -8.35
N VAL A 103 -1.93 -1.76 -9.32
CA VAL A 103 -2.14 -2.87 -10.24
C VAL A 103 -0.92 -3.79 -10.16
N PRO A 104 -1.04 -4.97 -9.54
CA PRO A 104 0.08 -5.90 -9.41
C PRO A 104 0.52 -6.40 -10.78
N GLN A 105 1.81 -6.71 -10.91
CA GLN A 105 2.38 -7.32 -12.12
C GLN A 105 3.13 -8.60 -11.80
N VAL A 106 3.91 -8.62 -10.72
CA VAL A 106 4.67 -9.79 -10.29
C VAL A 106 4.65 -9.89 -8.77
N PHE A 107 4.47 -11.10 -8.28
CA PHE A 107 4.60 -11.46 -6.88
C PHE A 107 5.46 -12.72 -6.74
N ALA A 108 6.32 -12.72 -5.73
CA ALA A 108 7.09 -13.87 -5.33
C ALA A 108 7.25 -13.90 -3.80
N VAL A 109 7.08 -15.07 -3.20
CA VAL A 109 7.41 -15.33 -1.80
C VAL A 109 8.15 -16.66 -1.71
N ALA A 110 9.16 -16.70 -0.87
CA ALA A 110 9.92 -17.90 -0.55
C ALA A 110 10.14 -17.97 0.96
N ALA A 111 9.97 -19.14 1.54
CA ALA A 111 10.22 -19.40 2.94
C ALA A 111 10.96 -20.74 3.09
N GLU A 112 11.78 -20.83 4.12
CA GLU A 112 12.51 -22.03 4.48
C GLU A 112 12.43 -22.19 6.00
N ALA A 113 12.03 -23.36 6.46
CA ALA A 113 12.04 -23.72 7.87
C ALA A 113 12.41 -25.20 7.99
N ASP A 114 13.42 -25.49 8.82
CA ASP A 114 13.77 -26.85 9.24
C ASP A 114 13.98 -27.82 8.05
N GLY A 115 14.69 -27.32 7.02
CA GLY A 115 15.02 -28.06 5.80
C GLY A 115 13.89 -28.15 4.77
N LYS A 116 12.72 -27.56 5.03
CA LYS A 116 11.58 -27.52 4.10
C LYS A 116 11.46 -26.13 3.50
N THR A 117 11.25 -26.09 2.19
CA THR A 117 10.99 -24.86 1.44
C THR A 117 9.52 -24.75 1.06
N GLU A 118 9.02 -23.52 1.09
CA GLU A 118 7.74 -23.16 0.49
C GLU A 118 7.93 -21.93 -0.38
N GLY A 119 7.25 -21.89 -1.53
CA GLY A 119 7.33 -20.78 -2.45
C GLY A 119 6.04 -20.59 -3.22
N VAL A 120 5.77 -19.34 -3.59
CA VAL A 120 4.75 -18.98 -4.56
C VAL A 120 5.35 -17.92 -5.48
N ARG A 121 5.12 -18.07 -6.78
CA ARG A 121 5.39 -17.02 -7.76
C ARG A 121 4.23 -16.94 -8.74
N PHE A 122 3.84 -15.73 -9.13
CA PHE A 122 2.94 -15.53 -10.25
C PHE A 122 3.16 -14.17 -10.91
N ALA A 123 2.71 -14.07 -12.15
CA ALA A 123 2.59 -12.83 -12.90
C ALA A 123 1.11 -12.44 -13.00
N VAL A 124 0.84 -11.16 -13.26
CA VAL A 124 -0.49 -10.66 -13.58
C VAL A 124 -0.41 -9.98 -14.94
N VAL A 125 -1.13 -10.52 -15.91
CA VAL A 125 -1.19 -10.04 -17.30
C VAL A 125 -2.64 -9.79 -17.65
N ASN A 126 -2.93 -8.62 -18.21
CA ASN A 126 -4.30 -8.18 -18.48
C ASN A 126 -5.22 -8.37 -17.26
N ASN A 127 -4.68 -8.07 -16.07
CA ASN A 127 -5.40 -8.08 -14.81
C ASN A 127 -5.94 -9.49 -14.40
N ALA A 128 -5.32 -10.54 -14.92
CA ALA A 128 -5.52 -11.93 -14.52
C ALA A 128 -4.19 -12.59 -14.13
N VAL A 129 -4.23 -13.46 -13.12
CA VAL A 129 -3.05 -14.24 -12.68
C VAL A 129 -2.64 -15.24 -13.77
N LYS A 130 -1.34 -15.27 -14.07
CA LYS A 130 -0.68 -16.16 -15.02
C LYS A 130 0.63 -16.66 -14.42
N GLU A 131 1.21 -17.72 -15.03
CA GLU A 131 2.49 -18.30 -14.60
C GLU A 131 2.55 -18.64 -13.09
N LEU A 132 1.44 -19.11 -12.54
CA LEU A 132 1.37 -19.48 -11.13
C LEU A 132 2.20 -20.74 -10.88
N VAL A 133 3.20 -20.61 -10.01
CA VAL A 133 4.02 -21.69 -9.48
C VAL A 133 3.86 -21.70 -7.97
N VAL A 134 3.53 -22.88 -7.41
CA VAL A 134 3.35 -23.09 -5.98
C VAL A 134 4.15 -24.31 -5.56
N GLU A 135 5.05 -24.12 -4.59
CA GLU A 135 5.90 -25.16 -4.02
C GLU A 135 5.71 -25.22 -2.50
N PRO A 136 5.52 -26.41 -1.90
CA PRO A 136 5.14 -27.64 -2.59
C PRO A 136 3.77 -27.49 -3.28
N PRO A 137 3.48 -28.31 -4.31
CA PRO A 137 2.20 -28.27 -5.00
C PRO A 137 1.01 -28.44 -4.06
N ILE A 138 -0.09 -27.74 -4.37
CA ILE A 138 -1.30 -27.79 -3.58
C ILE A 138 -1.91 -29.19 -3.65
N LYS A 139 -1.93 -29.89 -2.51
CA LYS A 139 -2.59 -31.20 -2.42
C LYS A 139 -4.12 -31.03 -2.64
N PRO A 140 -4.71 -31.77 -3.60
CA PRO A 140 -6.16 -31.81 -3.77
C PRO A 140 -6.82 -32.33 -2.50
N LEU A 141 -7.88 -31.66 -2.06
CA LEU A 141 -8.67 -32.06 -0.91
C LEU A 141 -10.15 -31.87 -1.26
N PRO A 142 -11.03 -32.84 -0.95
CA PRO A 142 -12.41 -32.85 -1.45
C PRO A 142 -13.29 -31.72 -0.88
N ASP A 143 -12.96 -31.19 0.30
CA ASP A 143 -13.66 -30.09 0.94
C ASP A 143 -13.00 -28.72 0.69
N ARG A 144 -12.05 -28.63 -0.23
CA ARG A 144 -11.44 -27.37 -0.64
C ARG A 144 -12.32 -26.70 -1.69
N VAL A 145 -12.67 -25.44 -1.46
CA VAL A 145 -13.38 -24.63 -2.46
C VAL A 145 -12.47 -24.43 -3.66
N GLU A 146 -12.97 -24.77 -4.84
CA GLU A 146 -12.22 -24.68 -6.10
C GLU A 146 -11.86 -23.23 -6.46
N ILE A 147 -10.65 -23.04 -7.00
CA ILE A 147 -10.22 -21.77 -7.58
C ILE A 147 -10.53 -21.80 -9.07
N THR A 148 -11.43 -20.93 -9.53
CA THR A 148 -11.78 -20.76 -10.93
C THR A 148 -11.00 -19.60 -11.54
N GLU A 149 -11.01 -19.46 -12.88
CA GLU A 149 -10.37 -18.32 -13.56
C GLU A 149 -10.97 -16.96 -13.13
N ALA A 150 -12.27 -16.93 -12.81
CA ALA A 150 -12.93 -15.73 -12.31
C ALA A 150 -12.33 -15.25 -10.97
N HIS A 151 -11.94 -16.19 -10.10
CA HIS A 151 -11.28 -15.87 -8.82
C HIS A 151 -9.87 -15.30 -9.00
N LEU A 152 -9.27 -15.45 -10.19
CA LEU A 152 -7.91 -15.02 -10.51
C LEU A 152 -7.84 -13.70 -11.29
N THR A 153 -8.97 -13.02 -11.47
CA THR A 153 -9.08 -11.76 -12.21
C THR A 153 -9.39 -10.60 -11.26
N ASN A 154 -8.87 -9.40 -11.53
CA ASN A 154 -9.00 -8.21 -10.67
C ASN A 154 -8.47 -8.43 -9.24
N VAL A 155 -7.44 -9.25 -9.07
CA VAL A 155 -6.86 -9.55 -7.74
C VAL A 155 -5.61 -8.73 -7.47
N ILE A 156 -5.26 -8.63 -6.18
CA ILE A 156 -4.01 -8.07 -5.70
C ILE A 156 -3.21 -9.12 -4.91
N ASP A 157 -1.88 -9.08 -4.99
CA ASP A 157 -1.05 -9.91 -4.14
C ASP A 157 -1.03 -9.38 -2.69
N PRO A 158 -0.72 -10.23 -1.68
CA PRO A 158 -0.77 -9.81 -0.28
C PRO A 158 0.17 -8.65 0.07
N MET A 159 1.34 -8.54 -0.59
CA MET A 159 2.31 -7.50 -0.28
C MET A 159 1.85 -6.16 -0.83
N SER A 160 1.39 -6.12 -2.08
CA SER A 160 0.79 -4.92 -2.67
C SER A 160 -0.48 -4.51 -1.93
N GLY A 161 -1.31 -5.48 -1.51
CA GLY A 161 -2.54 -5.24 -0.76
C GLY A 161 -2.34 -4.76 0.68
N ALA A 162 -1.14 -4.91 1.24
CA ALA A 162 -0.80 -4.36 2.55
C ALA A 162 -0.63 -2.83 2.52
N PHE A 163 -0.41 -2.25 1.34
CA PHE A 163 -0.30 -0.80 1.13
C PHE A 163 -1.64 -0.24 0.63
N VAL A 164 -1.92 1.00 0.99
CA VAL A 164 -3.12 1.70 0.56
C VAL A 164 -2.74 2.90 -0.31
N TYR A 165 -3.14 2.86 -1.58
CA TYR A 165 -3.07 4.01 -2.46
C TYR A 165 -4.31 4.90 -2.30
N VAL A 166 -4.10 6.18 -2.02
CA VAL A 166 -5.17 7.19 -1.93
C VAL A 166 -5.04 8.17 -3.10
N PRO A 167 -5.93 8.12 -4.09
CA PRO A 167 -5.77 8.89 -5.33
C PRO A 167 -5.95 10.40 -5.15
N GLY A 168 -5.40 11.15 -6.11
CA GLY A 168 -5.62 12.59 -6.24
C GLY A 168 -5.12 13.40 -5.03
N THR A 169 -5.93 14.37 -4.62
CA THR A 169 -5.66 15.30 -3.51
C THR A 169 -6.46 14.95 -2.24
N VAL A 170 -7.12 13.80 -2.21
CA VAL A 170 -7.89 13.33 -1.04
C VAL A 170 -6.97 13.28 0.18
N ASP A 171 -7.46 13.62 1.37
CA ASP A 171 -6.64 13.46 2.57
C ASP A 171 -6.32 11.97 2.81
N MET A 172 -5.03 11.65 2.90
CA MET A 172 -4.56 10.28 3.13
C MET A 172 -4.85 9.81 4.56
N LEU A 173 -4.97 10.74 5.51
CA LEU A 173 -5.15 10.43 6.94
C LEU A 173 -6.63 10.55 7.34
N SER A 174 -7.51 10.04 6.47
CA SER A 174 -8.96 10.14 6.60
C SER A 174 -9.65 8.78 6.36
N ALA A 175 -10.97 8.75 6.49
CA ALA A 175 -11.77 7.55 6.21
C ALA A 175 -11.57 6.98 4.79
N ALA A 176 -11.17 7.80 3.82
CA ALA A 176 -10.90 7.38 2.45
C ALA A 176 -9.74 6.36 2.32
N ALA A 177 -8.85 6.29 3.31
CA ALA A 177 -7.81 5.27 3.36
C ALA A 177 -8.37 3.87 3.67
N CYS A 178 -9.48 3.81 4.41
CA CYS A 178 -10.05 2.57 4.91
C CYS A 178 -11.29 2.12 4.14
N ASP A 179 -12.00 2.99 3.42
CA ASP A 179 -13.24 2.62 2.72
C ASP A 179 -12.98 1.82 1.43
N ARG A 180 -12.70 0.51 1.59
CA ARG A 180 -12.39 -0.40 0.47
C ARG A 180 -12.45 -1.88 0.85
N SER A 181 -12.70 -2.69 -0.18
CA SER A 181 -12.45 -4.14 -0.16
C SER A 181 -11.24 -4.46 -1.03
N ILE A 182 -10.34 -5.29 -0.52
CA ILE A 182 -9.07 -5.64 -1.13
C ILE A 182 -9.14 -7.12 -1.57
N PRO A 183 -9.26 -7.39 -2.89
CA PRO A 183 -9.43 -8.73 -3.42
C PRO A 183 -8.09 -9.49 -3.50
N VAL A 184 -7.66 -10.12 -2.42
CA VAL A 184 -6.33 -10.72 -2.34
C VAL A 184 -6.31 -12.15 -2.91
N PHE A 185 -5.32 -12.44 -3.76
CA PHE A 185 -4.92 -13.80 -4.12
C PHE A 185 -3.47 -14.04 -3.72
N ASP A 186 -3.22 -15.04 -2.87
CA ASP A 186 -1.89 -15.32 -2.31
C ASP A 186 -1.14 -16.46 -3.01
N GLY A 187 -1.66 -16.96 -4.13
CA GLY A 187 -1.17 -18.14 -4.84
C GLY A 187 -1.83 -19.46 -4.43
N ARG A 188 -2.45 -19.51 -3.25
CA ARG A 188 -3.11 -20.71 -2.70
C ARG A 188 -4.58 -20.49 -2.37
N GLN A 189 -4.98 -19.24 -2.15
CA GLN A 189 -6.30 -18.85 -1.74
C GLN A 189 -6.67 -17.46 -2.29
N ARG A 190 -7.95 -17.30 -2.65
CA ARG A 190 -8.61 -16.02 -2.88
C ARG A 190 -9.44 -15.63 -1.65
N TYR A 191 -9.26 -14.41 -1.17
CA TYR A 191 -10.03 -13.86 -0.04
C TYR A 191 -10.09 -12.33 -0.10
N ASP A 192 -11.15 -11.75 0.43
CA ASP A 192 -11.29 -10.31 0.56
C ASP A 192 -10.83 -9.85 1.94
N ILE A 193 -10.09 -8.74 1.98
CA ILE A 193 -9.87 -7.96 3.19
C ILE A 193 -10.67 -6.66 3.04
N SER A 194 -11.74 -6.54 3.82
CA SER A 194 -12.48 -5.29 3.92
C SER A 194 -11.87 -4.41 5.00
N LEU A 195 -11.62 -3.15 4.68
CA LEU A 195 -11.17 -2.15 5.62
C LEU A 195 -12.36 -1.26 6.01
N SER A 196 -12.33 -0.74 7.23
CA SER A 196 -13.28 0.25 7.72
C SER A 196 -12.58 1.24 8.63
N TYR A 197 -12.91 2.52 8.51
CA TYR A 197 -12.26 3.57 9.30
C TYR A 197 -12.62 3.42 10.77
N LEU A 198 -11.60 3.53 11.64
CA LEU A 198 -11.79 3.50 13.07
C LEU A 198 -11.48 4.85 13.71
N ARG A 199 -10.28 5.38 13.48
CA ARG A 199 -9.80 6.66 14.05
C ARG A 199 -8.49 7.10 13.38
N VAL A 200 -8.00 8.28 13.78
CA VAL A 200 -6.59 8.67 13.63
C VAL A 200 -5.94 8.62 15.01
N GLU A 201 -4.71 8.12 15.08
CA GLU A 201 -3.94 7.95 16.31
C GLU A 201 -2.52 8.50 16.13
N GLN A 202 -1.96 9.15 17.15
CA GLN A 202 -0.57 9.57 17.12
C GLN A 202 0.33 8.39 17.44
N VAL A 203 1.25 8.07 16.52
CA VAL A 203 2.25 7.02 16.71
C VAL A 203 3.64 7.62 16.68
N LYS A 204 4.57 7.00 17.41
CA LYS A 204 5.94 7.49 17.51
C LYS A 204 6.92 6.34 17.68
N LEU A 205 7.95 6.33 16.85
CA LEU A 205 9.14 5.52 17.07
C LEU A 205 10.25 6.34 17.71
N ALA A 206 11.17 5.65 18.39
CA ALA A 206 12.42 6.28 18.82
C ALA A 206 13.28 6.72 17.63
N LYS A 207 13.15 6.05 16.47
CA LYS A 207 13.85 6.37 15.21
C LYS A 207 12.89 6.23 14.03
N GLY A 208 12.79 7.27 13.22
CA GLY A 208 11.91 7.31 12.04
C GLY A 208 10.60 8.05 12.30
N TYR A 209 9.49 7.49 11.81
CA TYR A 209 8.19 8.14 11.81
C TYR A 209 7.67 8.54 13.20
N SER A 210 7.17 9.77 13.30
CA SER A 210 6.44 10.31 14.44
C SER A 210 5.33 11.20 13.90
N GLY A 211 4.08 10.83 14.12
CA GLY A 211 2.94 11.54 13.57
C GLY A 211 1.65 10.73 13.54
N PRO A 212 0.63 11.23 12.83
CA PRO A 212 -0.68 10.61 12.75
C PRO A 212 -0.69 9.34 11.87
N ALA A 213 -1.22 8.25 12.40
CA ALA A 213 -1.60 7.06 11.67
C ALA A 213 -3.12 6.98 11.53
N VAL A 214 -3.61 6.65 10.33
CA VAL A 214 -5.02 6.26 10.17
C VAL A 214 -5.17 4.80 10.56
N VAL A 215 -6.11 4.52 11.45
CA VAL A 215 -6.39 3.17 11.94
C VAL A 215 -7.59 2.62 11.20
N CYS A 216 -7.39 1.54 10.45
CA CYS A 216 -8.45 0.79 9.83
C CYS A 216 -8.70 -0.51 10.61
N ARG A 217 -9.96 -0.85 10.83
CA ARG A 217 -10.34 -2.21 11.18
C ARG A 217 -10.42 -3.05 9.92
N ALA A 218 -9.85 -4.24 9.95
CA ALA A 218 -9.90 -5.21 8.87
C ALA A 218 -10.92 -6.32 9.18
N ALA A 219 -11.50 -6.92 8.14
CA ALA A 219 -12.26 -8.17 8.24
C ALA A 219 -11.95 -9.08 7.05
N TYR A 220 -11.83 -10.38 7.33
CA TYR A 220 -11.41 -11.41 6.39
C TYR A 220 -12.61 -12.22 5.88
N THR A 221 -12.76 -12.29 4.56
CA THR A 221 -13.80 -13.09 3.90
C THR A 221 -13.14 -14.05 2.91
N PRO A 222 -13.07 -15.36 3.20
CA PRO A 222 -12.49 -16.33 2.28
C PRO A 222 -13.45 -16.58 1.12
N VAL A 223 -12.90 -16.71 -0.09
CA VAL A 223 -13.67 -16.87 -1.33
C VAL A 223 -13.40 -18.24 -1.95
N ALA A 224 -12.14 -18.60 -2.22
CA ALA A 224 -11.78 -19.85 -2.89
C ALA A 224 -10.39 -20.34 -2.47
N GLY A 225 -10.09 -21.63 -2.63
CA GLY A 225 -8.83 -22.27 -2.26
C GLY A 225 -8.72 -22.68 -0.78
N HIS A 226 -9.64 -22.20 0.05
CA HIS A 226 -9.75 -22.54 1.47
C HIS A 226 -10.55 -23.82 1.71
N ARG A 227 -10.45 -24.35 2.91
CA ARG A 227 -11.31 -25.42 3.41
C ARG A 227 -12.27 -24.83 4.44
N PRO A 228 -13.59 -24.75 4.17
CA PRO A 228 -14.56 -24.13 5.09
C PRO A 228 -14.63 -24.82 6.46
N THR A 229 -14.25 -26.10 6.51
CA THR A 229 -14.20 -26.91 7.73
C THR A 229 -12.99 -26.60 8.63
N ARG A 230 -11.94 -25.94 8.10
CA ARG A 230 -10.74 -25.63 8.89
C ARG A 230 -11.05 -24.59 9.95
N TYR A 231 -10.79 -24.96 11.21
CA TYR A 231 -11.05 -24.10 12.37
C TYR A 231 -10.38 -22.73 12.25
N THR A 232 -9.14 -22.67 11.75
CA THR A 232 -8.44 -21.39 11.55
C THR A 232 -9.14 -20.47 10.56
N VAL A 233 -9.77 -21.01 9.51
CA VAL A 233 -10.55 -20.23 8.54
C VAL A 233 -11.80 -19.65 9.21
N LYS A 234 -12.56 -20.48 9.94
CA LYS A 234 -13.76 -20.05 10.68
C LYS A 234 -13.44 -18.98 11.71
N TYR A 235 -12.39 -19.20 12.50
CA TYR A 235 -11.93 -18.23 13.49
C TYR A 235 -11.61 -16.89 12.84
N MET A 236 -10.87 -16.88 11.73
CA MET A 236 -10.52 -15.64 11.02
C MET A 236 -11.71 -14.96 10.36
N GLN A 237 -12.71 -15.72 9.89
CA GLN A 237 -13.98 -15.16 9.38
C GLN A 237 -14.78 -14.43 10.47
N GLU A 238 -14.78 -14.99 11.68
CA GLU A 238 -15.50 -14.43 12.82
C GLU A 238 -14.68 -13.38 13.58
N ASN A 239 -13.39 -13.24 13.24
CA ASN A 239 -12.46 -12.38 13.94
C ASN A 239 -12.82 -10.90 13.75
N LYS A 240 -13.05 -10.25 14.89
CA LYS A 240 -13.46 -8.85 14.98
C LYS A 240 -12.33 -7.93 15.40
N GLU A 241 -11.19 -8.48 15.78
CA GLU A 241 -10.04 -7.79 16.37
C GLU A 241 -8.84 -7.85 15.41
N MET A 242 -9.05 -7.27 14.24
CA MET A 242 -8.02 -7.09 13.21
C MET A 242 -7.90 -5.61 12.89
N TYR A 243 -6.70 -5.06 13.02
CA TYR A 243 -6.44 -3.63 12.87
C TYR A 243 -5.13 -3.39 12.14
N VAL A 244 -5.10 -2.32 11.35
CA VAL A 244 -3.89 -1.80 10.72
C VAL A 244 -3.78 -0.30 10.98
N TRP A 245 -2.61 0.14 11.41
CA TRP A 245 -2.23 1.54 11.50
C TRP A 245 -1.44 1.86 10.25
N LEU A 246 -1.94 2.78 9.44
CA LEU A 246 -1.39 3.15 8.16
C LEU A 246 -0.78 4.55 8.27
N VAL A 247 0.47 4.70 7.83
CA VAL A 247 1.19 5.98 7.83
C VAL A 247 1.71 6.33 6.43
N PRO A 248 1.87 7.61 6.08
CA PRO A 248 2.28 8.02 4.74
C PRO A 248 3.73 7.64 4.43
N VAL A 249 3.96 7.18 3.19
CA VAL A 249 5.29 7.15 2.59
C VAL A 249 5.57 8.51 1.97
N ALA A 250 6.53 9.26 2.53
CA ALA A 250 6.83 10.63 2.11
C ALA A 250 7.05 10.75 0.60
N GLY A 251 6.52 11.82 0.00
CA GLY A 251 6.60 12.09 -1.44
C GLY A 251 5.57 11.37 -2.30
N THR A 252 4.88 10.37 -1.74
CA THR A 252 3.97 9.50 -2.48
C THR A 252 2.52 9.62 -2.00
N ARG A 253 1.64 8.88 -2.66
CA ARG A 253 0.23 8.71 -2.30
C ARG A 253 -0.06 7.31 -1.72
N LEU A 254 0.98 6.64 -1.24
CA LEU A 254 0.90 5.34 -0.56
C LEU A 254 0.94 5.53 0.96
N LEU A 255 0.07 4.79 1.64
CA LEU A 255 0.18 4.51 3.05
C LEU A 255 0.73 3.10 3.25
N ALA A 256 1.65 2.94 4.19
CA ALA A 256 2.24 1.66 4.55
C ALA A 256 1.84 1.27 5.99
N PRO A 257 1.80 -0.03 6.31
CA PRO A 257 1.43 -0.50 7.64
C PRO A 257 2.53 -0.19 8.65
N PHE A 258 2.27 0.74 9.57
CA PHE A 258 3.11 1.01 10.73
C PHE A 258 2.97 -0.10 11.79
N LYS A 259 1.74 -0.58 11.97
CA LYS A 259 1.38 -1.66 12.90
C LYS A 259 0.23 -2.47 12.34
N VAL A 260 0.28 -3.78 12.54
CA VAL A 260 -0.83 -4.71 12.30
C VAL A 260 -1.07 -5.49 13.59
N SER A 261 -2.33 -5.57 14.01
CA SER A 261 -2.75 -6.35 15.17
C SER A 261 -3.87 -7.29 14.76
N VAL A 262 -3.70 -8.57 15.05
CA VAL A 262 -4.68 -9.62 14.71
C VAL A 262 -4.82 -10.52 15.91
N ALA A 263 -6.02 -10.61 16.49
CA ALA A 263 -6.32 -11.65 17.46
C ALA A 263 -6.15 -13.03 16.80
N THR A 264 -5.46 -13.95 17.47
CA THR A 264 -5.33 -15.35 17.04
C THR A 264 -5.72 -16.27 18.18
N MET A 265 -5.87 -17.56 17.88
CA MET A 265 -6.20 -18.58 18.88
C MET A 265 -5.19 -18.69 20.03
N ILE A 266 -3.94 -18.27 19.81
CA ILE A 266 -2.84 -18.39 20.78
C ILE A 266 -2.41 -17.03 21.36
N GLY A 267 -3.23 -16.00 21.17
CA GLY A 267 -2.98 -14.63 21.61
C GLY A 267 -2.91 -13.65 20.44
N THR A 268 -2.77 -12.36 20.73
CA THR A 268 -2.72 -11.32 19.69
C THR A 268 -1.37 -11.34 18.99
N ALA A 269 -1.40 -11.52 17.67
CA ALA A 269 -0.25 -11.33 16.81
C ALA A 269 -0.09 -9.83 16.50
N ILE A 270 1.10 -9.28 16.73
CA ILE A 270 1.43 -7.89 16.46
C ILE A 270 2.67 -7.84 15.58
N LEU A 271 2.52 -7.25 14.40
CA LEU A 271 3.64 -6.79 13.56
C LEU A 271 3.75 -5.28 13.75
N GLU A 272 4.85 -4.79 14.28
CA GLU A 272 5.01 -3.35 14.59
C GLU A 272 6.36 -2.83 14.11
N ALA A 273 6.35 -1.63 13.55
CA ALA A 273 7.57 -0.98 13.11
C ALA A 273 8.47 -0.68 14.32
N THR A 274 9.76 -0.93 14.15
CA THR A 274 10.84 -0.60 15.11
C THR A 274 11.78 0.46 14.53
N ALA A 275 11.77 0.61 13.21
CA ALA A 275 12.31 1.73 12.46
C ALA A 275 11.43 1.95 11.22
N PHE A 276 11.21 3.20 10.85
CA PHE A 276 10.37 3.56 9.71
C PHE A 276 10.88 4.86 9.09
N GLU A 277 11.74 4.74 8.09
CA GLU A 277 12.43 5.86 7.45
C GLU A 277 11.89 6.07 6.04
N THR A 278 11.45 7.29 5.75
CA THR A 278 10.92 7.64 4.43
C THR A 278 11.74 8.76 3.80
N VAL A 279 12.08 8.61 2.53
CA VAL A 279 12.84 9.61 1.76
C VAL A 279 12.04 10.00 0.53
N VAL A 280 11.90 11.31 0.29
CA VAL A 280 11.42 11.84 -0.99
C VAL A 280 12.59 11.76 -1.97
N LYS A 281 12.43 11.00 -3.05
CA LYS A 281 13.35 11.02 -4.19
C LYS A 281 12.88 12.13 -5.12
N GLU A 282 13.57 13.26 -5.10
CA GLU A 282 13.35 14.29 -6.12
C GLU A 282 13.81 13.74 -7.48
N ASN A 283 12.93 13.78 -8.47
CA ASN A 283 13.35 13.57 -9.85
C ASN A 283 14.32 14.70 -10.19
N ALA A 284 15.58 14.37 -10.49
CA ALA A 284 16.54 15.35 -10.98
C ALA A 284 15.91 16.04 -12.20
N VAL A 285 15.67 17.34 -12.09
CA VAL A 285 15.28 18.16 -13.24
C VAL A 285 16.39 17.97 -14.29
N PRO A 286 16.10 17.54 -15.52
CA PRO A 286 17.12 17.50 -16.56
C PRO A 286 17.60 18.94 -16.77
N VAL A 287 18.80 19.25 -16.27
CA VAL A 287 19.49 20.50 -16.55
C VAL A 287 19.93 20.41 -18.01
N ASN A 288 19.09 20.90 -18.93
CA ASN A 288 19.54 21.25 -20.28
C ASN A 288 18.67 22.35 -20.88
N ALA A 289 19.17 23.58 -20.78
CA ALA A 289 19.09 24.55 -21.86
C ALA A 289 20.28 25.52 -21.72
N PRO A 290 21.25 25.54 -22.67
CA PRO A 290 22.21 26.62 -22.77
C PRO A 290 21.48 27.94 -23.06
N LYS A 291 21.92 29.04 -22.44
CA LYS A 291 21.48 30.40 -22.78
C LYS A 291 21.84 30.70 -24.24
N PRO A 292 20.92 31.25 -25.06
CA PRO A 292 21.30 31.87 -26.32
C PRO A 292 22.20 33.09 -26.04
N GLN A 293 23.32 33.17 -26.76
CA GLN A 293 24.09 34.41 -26.93
C GLN A 293 23.41 35.29 -27.97
#